data_AF-A0A8S3ZMD9-F1
#
_entry.id   AF-A0A8S3ZMD9-F1
#
_cell.length_a   1.000
_cell.length_b   1.000
_cell.length_c   1.000
_cell.angle_alpha   90.00
_cell.angle_beta   90.00
_cell.angle_gamma   90.00
#
_symmetry.space_group_name_H-M   'P 1'
#
loop_
_entity.id
_entity.type
_entity.pdbx_description
1 polymer ?
#
loop_
_entity_poly.entity_id
_entity_poly.type
_entity_poly.pdbx_seq_one_letter_code
_entity_poly.pdbx_strand_id
1 'polypeptide(L)'
;MTENNITYMMYGGTLIGSYRHHGLIPWDDDVDFLVPLAANHSVQQAFSRISHEYTINKDLKYYWKLYSVHADPISGCSWRWPFLDIFFFDENQTHIWDVTPWYAEWFCYPKTIIFPLRRRPFMNLTLLASHNTRAVINSYYNIDLCRSGKWLHSVEEPVNEDKVPCSLLFSKFAFVQRAYMNGGCNETLVKNGEIVSYFFDEGQNC
;
A
#
# COMPACT_ATOMS: atom_id res chain seq x y z
N MET A 1 -9.01 -0.88 -11.99
CA MET A 1 -9.25 -2.21 -11.37
C MET A 1 -10.69 -2.40 -10.89
N THR A 2 -11.25 -1.54 -10.04
CA THR A 2 -12.63 -1.66 -9.52
C THR A 2 -13.69 -1.81 -10.61
N GLU A 3 -13.70 -0.96 -11.64
CA GLU A 3 -14.66 -1.04 -12.75
C GLU A 3 -14.55 -2.32 -13.59
N ASN A 4 -13.44 -3.03 -13.48
CA ASN A 4 -13.20 -4.30 -14.18
C ASN A 4 -13.39 -5.51 -13.25
N ASN A 5 -13.98 -5.33 -12.07
CA ASN A 5 -14.20 -6.36 -11.05
C ASN A 5 -12.92 -7.11 -10.65
N ILE A 6 -11.79 -6.41 -10.63
CA ILE A 6 -10.51 -6.96 -10.20
C ILE A 6 -10.34 -6.66 -8.71
N THR A 7 -10.20 -7.72 -7.90
CA THR A 7 -9.82 -7.59 -6.49
C THR A 7 -8.39 -7.10 -6.37
N TYR A 8 -8.18 -6.11 -5.50
CA TYR A 8 -6.86 -5.60 -5.12
C TYR A 8 -6.92 -5.12 -3.67
N MET A 9 -5.77 -4.96 -3.04
CA MET A 9 -5.66 -4.24 -1.77
C MET A 9 -4.35 -3.46 -1.70
N MET A 10 -4.36 -2.36 -0.96
CA MET A 10 -3.14 -1.62 -0.61
C MET A 10 -2.15 -2.55 0.07
N TYR A 11 -0.88 -2.39 -0.29
CA TYR A 11 0.21 -3.26 0.15
C TYR A 11 1.38 -2.44 0.70
N GLY A 12 2.33 -3.08 1.38
CA GLY A 12 3.60 -2.45 1.78
C GLY A 12 3.50 -1.06 2.40
N GLY A 13 4.30 -0.11 1.88
CA GLY A 13 4.36 1.28 2.34
C GLY A 13 3.04 2.01 2.16
N THR A 14 2.30 1.69 1.09
CA THR A 14 0.97 2.24 0.81
C THR A 14 -0.06 1.89 1.88
N LEU A 15 -0.09 0.64 2.35
CA LEU A 15 -0.99 0.22 3.43
C LEU A 15 -0.63 0.92 4.76
N ILE A 16 0.68 1.04 5.05
CA ILE A 16 1.18 1.74 6.22
C ILE A 16 0.82 3.22 6.17
N GLY A 17 0.96 3.86 5.00
CA GLY A 17 0.58 5.23 4.75
C GLY A 17 -0.92 5.46 4.99
N SER A 18 -1.78 4.62 4.42
CA SER A 18 -3.24 4.68 4.66
C SER A 18 -3.54 4.61 6.16
N TYR A 19 -2.88 3.68 6.87
CA TYR A 19 -3.06 3.52 8.31
C TYR A 19 -2.51 4.70 9.13
N ARG A 20 -1.33 5.23 8.81
CA ARG A 20 -0.66 6.22 9.65
C ARG A 20 -0.98 7.67 9.29
N HIS A 21 -1.31 7.94 8.03
CA HIS A 21 -1.39 9.28 7.45
C HIS A 21 -2.69 9.52 6.66
N HIS A 22 -3.58 8.53 6.56
CA HIS A 22 -4.71 8.54 5.62
C HIS A 22 -4.27 8.86 4.16
N GLY A 23 -3.05 8.48 3.77
CA GLY A 23 -2.45 8.84 2.48
C GLY A 23 -1.10 8.18 2.28
N LEU A 24 -0.21 8.75 1.47
CA LEU A 24 1.18 8.27 1.41
C LEU A 24 1.90 8.50 2.73
N ILE A 25 2.94 7.69 2.98
CA ILE A 25 3.97 8.11 3.92
C ILE A 25 4.60 9.39 3.35
N PRO A 26 4.78 10.47 4.12
CA PRO A 26 5.19 11.78 3.57
C PRO A 26 6.55 11.80 2.85
N TRP A 27 7.32 10.72 2.96
CA TRP A 27 8.61 10.52 2.33
C TRP A 27 8.68 9.25 1.47
N ASP A 28 7.55 8.58 1.20
CA ASP A 28 7.43 7.57 0.14
C ASP A 28 7.31 8.25 -1.23
N ASP A 29 7.78 7.58 -2.28
CA ASP A 29 7.77 8.07 -3.66
C ASP A 29 7.11 7.10 -4.67
N ASP A 30 6.43 6.06 -4.19
CA ASP A 30 5.69 5.08 -5.00
C ASP A 30 4.40 4.59 -4.31
N VAL A 31 3.69 3.67 -4.99
CA VAL A 31 2.43 3.09 -4.50
C VAL A 31 2.40 1.58 -4.79
N ASP A 32 2.03 0.78 -3.80
CA ASP A 32 1.99 -0.68 -3.88
C ASP A 32 0.57 -1.23 -3.78
N PHE A 33 0.22 -2.15 -4.67
CA PHE A 33 -1.00 -2.95 -4.57
C PHE A 33 -0.73 -4.43 -4.73
N LEU A 34 -1.46 -5.24 -3.96
CA LEU A 34 -1.45 -6.69 -4.04
C LEU A 34 -2.71 -7.19 -4.75
N VAL A 35 -2.54 -8.03 -5.76
CA VAL A 35 -3.62 -8.55 -6.63
C VAL A 35 -3.57 -10.08 -6.68
N PRO A 36 -4.70 -10.82 -6.77
CA PRO A 36 -4.63 -12.27 -6.95
C PRO A 36 -3.86 -12.61 -8.24
N LEU A 37 -2.92 -13.55 -8.18
CA LEU A 37 -2.15 -13.99 -9.35
C LEU A 37 -3.08 -14.48 -10.47
N ALA A 38 -4.17 -15.15 -10.12
CA ALA A 38 -5.20 -15.60 -11.06
C ALA A 38 -5.89 -14.45 -11.83
N ALA A 39 -5.83 -13.21 -11.34
CA ALA A 39 -6.40 -12.03 -12.00
C ALA A 39 -5.42 -11.31 -12.94
N ASN A 40 -4.19 -11.83 -13.13
CA ASN A 40 -3.14 -11.18 -13.94
C ASN A 40 -3.59 -10.87 -15.38
N HIS A 41 -4.40 -11.74 -16.01
CA HIS A 41 -4.92 -11.54 -17.36
C HIS A 41 -5.95 -10.42 -17.37
N SER A 42 -6.84 -10.39 -16.38
CA SER A 42 -7.84 -9.33 -16.23
C SER A 42 -7.17 -7.96 -15.99
N VAL A 43 -6.09 -7.91 -15.22
CA VAL A 43 -5.27 -6.70 -15.04
C VAL A 43 -4.73 -6.23 -16.39
N GLN A 44 -4.08 -7.11 -17.16
CA GLN A 44 -3.55 -6.75 -18.48
C GLN A 44 -4.64 -6.25 -19.43
N GLN A 45 -5.80 -6.91 -19.45
CA GLN A 45 -6.93 -6.50 -20.28
C GLN A 45 -7.52 -5.15 -19.86
N ALA A 46 -7.57 -4.88 -18.55
CA ALA A 46 -8.07 -3.60 -18.05
C ALA A 46 -7.15 -2.44 -18.48
N PHE A 47 -5.83 -2.63 -18.37
CA PHE A 47 -4.86 -1.58 -18.69
C PHE A 47 -4.56 -1.48 -20.20
N SER A 48 -4.76 -2.53 -21.00
CA SER A 48 -4.63 -2.42 -22.46
C SER A 48 -5.65 -1.45 -23.07
N ARG A 49 -6.82 -1.29 -22.45
CA ARG A 49 -7.86 -0.33 -22.86
C ARG A 49 -7.46 1.14 -22.66
N ILE A 50 -6.54 1.41 -21.75
CA ILE A 50 -6.01 2.75 -21.46
C ILE A 50 -4.52 2.87 -21.79
N SER A 51 -4.04 2.02 -22.71
CA SER A 51 -2.62 1.94 -23.13
C SER A 51 -2.06 3.22 -23.73
N HIS A 52 -2.93 4.15 -24.13
CA HIS A 52 -2.56 5.48 -24.62
C HIS A 52 -2.12 6.44 -23.50
N GLU A 53 -2.51 6.18 -22.25
CA GLU A 53 -2.13 6.99 -21.08
C GLU A 53 -1.20 6.25 -20.12
N TYR A 54 -1.44 4.95 -19.91
CA TYR A 54 -0.73 4.12 -18.94
C TYR A 54 -0.27 2.80 -19.55
N THR A 55 0.90 2.34 -19.15
CA THR A 55 1.43 1.04 -19.59
C THR A 55 1.94 0.22 -18.42
N ILE A 56 1.98 -1.10 -18.61
CA ILE A 56 2.50 -2.06 -17.64
C ILE A 56 3.82 -2.61 -18.16
N ASN A 57 4.90 -2.43 -17.41
CA ASN A 57 6.14 -3.18 -17.57
C ASN A 57 6.09 -4.48 -16.75
N LYS A 58 6.55 -5.58 -17.36
CA LYS A 58 6.52 -6.93 -16.80
C LYS A 58 7.90 -7.61 -16.85
N ASP A 59 8.97 -6.83 -16.96
CA ASP A 59 10.33 -7.38 -17.10
C ASP A 59 10.84 -7.96 -15.78
N LEU A 60 10.26 -7.48 -14.66
CA LEU A 60 10.48 -8.05 -13.34
C LEU A 60 9.64 -9.33 -13.17
N LYS A 61 10.27 -10.35 -12.60
CA LYS A 61 9.72 -11.71 -12.54
C LYS A 61 8.44 -11.84 -11.71
N TYR A 62 8.31 -11.08 -10.62
CA TYR A 62 7.32 -11.35 -9.57
C TYR A 62 6.26 -10.26 -9.41
N TYR A 63 6.52 -9.04 -9.89
CA TYR A 63 5.61 -7.91 -9.78
C TYR A 63 5.76 -7.03 -11.02
N TRP A 64 4.77 -6.20 -11.28
CA TRP A 64 4.74 -5.34 -12.47
C TRP A 64 4.79 -3.87 -12.07
N LYS A 65 5.23 -3.03 -13.00
CA LYS A 65 5.22 -1.58 -12.83
C LYS A 65 4.20 -0.95 -13.77
N LEU A 66 3.26 -0.22 -13.22
CA LEU A 66 2.29 0.59 -13.96
C LEU A 66 2.72 2.05 -13.90
N TYR A 67 2.86 2.70 -15.05
CA TYR A 67 3.27 4.10 -15.12
C TYR A 67 2.63 4.80 -16.31
N SER A 68 2.61 6.14 -16.26
CA SER A 68 2.14 6.93 -17.40
C SER A 68 3.14 6.83 -18.56
N VAL A 69 2.65 6.73 -19.79
CA VAL A 69 3.51 6.77 -20.98
C VAL A 69 4.29 8.10 -21.13
N HIS A 70 3.86 9.14 -20.40
CA HIS A 70 4.48 10.46 -20.34
C HIS A 70 5.41 10.67 -19.14
N ALA A 71 5.55 9.68 -18.25
CA ALA A 71 6.41 9.75 -17.07
C ALA A 71 7.90 9.83 -17.45
N ASP A 72 8.75 10.23 -16.51
CA ASP A 72 10.17 10.41 -16.76
C ASP A 72 10.90 9.07 -16.87
N PRO A 73 11.76 8.88 -17.89
CA PRO A 73 12.54 7.65 -18.02
C PRO A 73 13.56 7.56 -16.89
N ILE A 74 13.75 6.34 -16.38
CA ILE A 74 14.78 6.04 -15.40
C ILE A 74 15.96 5.41 -16.16
N SER A 75 17.17 5.89 -15.92
CA SER A 75 18.36 5.42 -16.61
C SER A 75 18.60 3.93 -16.35
N GLY A 76 18.66 3.12 -17.41
CA GLY A 76 18.90 1.68 -17.31
C GLY A 76 17.65 0.82 -17.05
N CYS A 77 16.47 1.45 -16.90
CA CYS A 77 15.21 0.75 -16.69
C CYS A 77 14.33 0.80 -17.93
N SER A 78 13.50 -0.22 -18.10
CA SER A 78 12.46 -0.32 -19.13
C SER A 78 11.10 0.23 -18.66
N TRP A 79 11.09 0.91 -17.52
CA TRP A 79 9.95 1.60 -16.93
C TRP A 79 10.30 3.05 -16.60
N ARG A 80 9.28 3.82 -16.17
CA ARG A 80 9.34 5.26 -15.94
C ARG A 80 8.82 5.60 -14.56
N TRP A 81 9.28 6.71 -13.98
CA TRP A 81 8.83 7.22 -12.67
C TRP A 81 8.02 8.52 -12.84
N PRO A 82 6.94 8.74 -12.06
CA PRO A 82 6.40 7.88 -11.01
C PRO A 82 5.68 6.64 -11.53
N PHE A 83 5.67 5.58 -10.71
CA PHE A 83 4.98 4.33 -11.00
C PHE A 83 4.21 3.80 -9.79
N LEU A 84 3.40 2.78 -10.06
CA LEU A 84 2.70 1.95 -9.11
C LEU A 84 3.18 0.50 -9.28
N ASP A 85 3.55 -0.14 -8.19
CA ASP A 85 3.94 -1.55 -8.17
C ASP A 85 2.71 -2.45 -7.94
N ILE A 86 2.53 -3.40 -8.86
CA ILE A 86 1.49 -4.42 -8.82
C ILE A 86 2.14 -5.73 -8.42
N PHE A 87 2.07 -6.04 -7.13
CA PHE A 87 2.45 -7.31 -6.56
C PHE A 87 1.33 -8.33 -6.73
N PHE A 88 1.69 -9.62 -6.66
CA PHE A 88 0.73 -10.71 -6.76
C PHE A 88 0.74 -11.59 -5.51
N PHE A 89 -0.43 -12.11 -5.16
CA PHE A 89 -0.56 -13.16 -4.16
C PHE A 89 -1.15 -14.43 -4.75
N ASP A 90 -0.72 -15.56 -4.23
CA ASP A 90 -1.38 -16.85 -4.43
C ASP A 90 -2.07 -17.28 -3.13
N GLU A 91 -2.93 -18.28 -3.20
CA GLU A 91 -3.75 -18.68 -2.07
C GLU A 91 -4.13 -20.16 -2.08
N ASN A 92 -4.39 -20.69 -0.88
CA ASN A 92 -5.05 -21.98 -0.69
C ASN A 92 -6.39 -21.77 0.05
N GLN A 93 -6.93 -22.83 0.63
CA GLN A 93 -8.21 -22.76 1.35
C GLN A 93 -8.15 -21.84 2.59
N THR A 94 -7.00 -21.70 3.24
CA THR A 94 -6.87 -21.06 4.55
C THR A 94 -5.99 -19.82 4.55
N HIS A 95 -5.04 -19.70 3.62
CA HIS A 95 -4.04 -18.63 3.61
C HIS A 95 -3.89 -17.98 2.23
N ILE A 96 -3.34 -16.76 2.25
CA ILE A 96 -2.73 -16.12 1.08
C ILE A 96 -1.27 -15.83 1.35
N TRP A 97 -0.45 -15.75 0.30
CA TRP A 97 0.95 -15.35 0.40
C TRP A 97 1.42 -14.58 -0.85
N ASP A 98 2.38 -13.68 -0.68
CA ASP A 98 3.04 -13.02 -1.83
C ASP A 98 3.75 -14.07 -2.69
N VAL A 99 3.65 -13.95 -4.02
CA VAL A 99 4.29 -14.90 -4.96
C VAL A 99 5.81 -14.73 -5.04
N THR A 100 6.31 -13.60 -4.58
CA THR A 100 7.73 -13.31 -4.47
C THR A 100 8.32 -14.09 -3.29
N PRO A 101 9.26 -15.03 -3.51
CA PRO A 101 9.66 -15.99 -2.47
C PRO A 101 10.13 -15.35 -1.16
N TRP A 102 10.93 -14.28 -1.23
CA TRP A 102 11.42 -13.59 -0.04
C TRP A 102 10.37 -12.70 0.63
N TYR A 103 9.30 -12.28 -0.06
CA TYR A 103 8.18 -11.59 0.59
C TYR A 103 7.19 -12.58 1.19
N ALA A 104 7.05 -13.79 0.64
CA ALA A 104 6.20 -14.84 1.21
C ALA A 104 6.59 -15.18 2.67
N GLU A 105 7.86 -15.07 3.02
CA GLU A 105 8.36 -15.24 4.39
C GLU A 105 7.77 -14.21 5.39
N TRP A 106 7.42 -13.01 4.91
CA TRP A 106 6.91 -11.89 5.71
C TRP A 106 5.42 -11.61 5.45
N PHE A 107 4.91 -12.10 4.33
CA PHE A 107 3.55 -11.93 3.87
C PHE A 107 2.94 -13.28 3.53
N CYS A 108 2.53 -14.00 4.58
CA CYS A 108 1.69 -15.18 4.52
C CYS A 108 0.67 -15.08 5.65
N TYR A 109 -0.61 -14.91 5.32
CA TYR A 109 -1.66 -14.63 6.32
C TYR A 109 -2.85 -15.57 6.16
N PRO A 110 -3.50 -15.95 7.27
CA PRO A 110 -4.81 -16.56 7.21
C PRO A 110 -5.78 -15.65 6.47
N LYS A 111 -6.64 -16.23 5.64
CA LYS A 111 -7.70 -15.51 4.91
C LYS A 111 -8.61 -14.72 5.84
N THR A 112 -8.80 -15.15 7.08
CA THR A 112 -9.59 -14.44 8.10
C THR A 112 -8.97 -13.12 8.57
N ILE A 113 -7.66 -12.92 8.39
CA ILE A 113 -6.96 -11.66 8.67
C ILE A 113 -7.08 -10.69 7.48
N ILE A 114 -7.17 -11.23 6.26
CA ILE A 114 -7.18 -10.45 5.03
C ILE A 114 -8.61 -10.12 4.57
N PHE A 115 -9.52 -11.08 4.65
CA PHE A 115 -10.86 -11.00 4.08
C PHE A 115 -11.95 -11.01 5.17
N PRO A 116 -13.12 -10.38 4.91
CA PRO A 116 -13.41 -9.55 3.73
C PRO A 116 -12.60 -8.26 3.74
N LEU A 117 -12.18 -7.81 2.55
CA LEU A 117 -11.44 -6.55 2.40
C LEU A 117 -12.29 -5.38 2.91
N ARG A 118 -11.63 -4.37 3.46
CA ARG A 118 -12.27 -3.17 4.00
C ARG A 118 -11.80 -1.94 3.27
N ARG A 119 -12.64 -0.91 3.28
CA ARG A 119 -12.34 0.39 2.68
C ARG A 119 -11.66 1.28 3.70
N ARG A 120 -10.49 1.83 3.35
CA ARG A 120 -9.70 2.74 4.19
C ARG A 120 -9.34 4.01 3.43
N PRO A 121 -9.14 5.14 4.13
CA PRO A 121 -8.80 6.40 3.50
C PRO A 121 -7.38 6.36 2.93
N PHE A 122 -7.21 6.90 1.73
CA PHE A 122 -5.91 7.09 1.10
C PHE A 122 -5.94 8.32 0.20
N MET A 123 -5.34 9.41 0.65
CA MET A 123 -5.46 10.75 0.07
C MET A 123 -6.94 11.15 -0.05
N ASN A 124 -7.38 11.54 -1.25
CA ASN A 124 -8.77 11.85 -1.58
C ASN A 124 -9.59 10.62 -2.01
N LEU A 125 -9.02 9.41 -1.91
CA LEU A 125 -9.66 8.15 -2.29
C LEU A 125 -10.00 7.30 -1.07
N THR A 126 -10.86 6.31 -1.31
CA THR A 126 -11.15 5.25 -0.36
C THR A 126 -10.85 3.90 -1.02
N LEU A 127 -9.76 3.27 -0.62
CA LEU A 127 -9.19 2.09 -1.26
C LEU A 127 -9.34 0.84 -0.41
N LEU A 128 -9.20 -0.33 -1.04
CA LEU A 128 -9.31 -1.61 -0.36
C LEU A 128 -8.04 -1.93 0.45
N ALA A 129 -8.21 -2.46 1.64
CA ALA A 129 -7.18 -2.89 2.58
C ALA A 129 -7.60 -4.23 3.23
N SER A 130 -6.65 -4.88 3.90
CA SER A 130 -6.91 -6.11 4.64
C SER A 130 -7.91 -5.90 5.79
N HIS A 131 -8.70 -6.93 6.09
CA HIS A 131 -9.72 -6.93 7.13
C HIS A 131 -9.17 -6.43 8.47
N ASN A 132 -8.08 -7.04 8.94
CA ASN A 132 -7.36 -6.62 10.13
C ASN A 132 -6.03 -5.96 9.71
N THR A 133 -6.13 -4.71 9.25
CA THR A 133 -4.97 -3.93 8.77
C THR A 133 -3.87 -3.82 9.82
N ARG A 134 -4.21 -3.61 11.09
CA ARG A 134 -3.22 -3.49 12.17
C ARG A 134 -2.42 -4.78 12.35
N ALA A 135 -3.06 -5.94 12.30
CA ALA A 135 -2.38 -7.23 12.39
C ALA A 135 -1.42 -7.47 11.22
N VAL A 136 -1.83 -7.09 10.00
CA VAL A 136 -0.97 -7.20 8.81
C VAL A 136 0.25 -6.28 8.90
N ILE A 137 0.12 -5.06 9.42
CA ILE A 137 1.26 -4.16 9.55
C ILE A 137 2.21 -4.62 10.67
N ASN A 138 1.67 -4.96 11.85
CA ASN A 138 2.46 -5.23 13.05
C ASN A 138 3.31 -6.50 13.01
N SER A 139 3.01 -7.43 12.10
CA SER A 139 3.77 -8.67 11.91
C SER A 139 5.19 -8.44 11.37
N TYR A 140 5.42 -7.37 10.60
CA TYR A 140 6.73 -7.07 10.00
C TYR A 140 7.19 -5.61 10.21
N TYR A 141 6.31 -4.75 10.70
CA TYR A 141 6.58 -3.32 10.88
C TYR A 141 6.10 -2.85 12.26
N ASN A 142 6.99 -2.24 13.05
CA ASN A 142 6.60 -1.57 14.29
C ASN A 142 5.92 -0.23 13.98
N ILE A 143 4.60 -0.15 14.15
CA ILE A 143 3.80 1.01 13.76
C ILE A 143 4.23 2.34 14.39
N ASP A 144 4.85 2.32 15.58
CA ASP A 144 5.31 3.51 16.31
C ASP A 144 6.70 3.99 15.85
N LEU A 145 7.39 3.20 15.02
CA LEU A 145 8.67 3.54 14.43
C LEU A 145 8.48 4.02 12.99
N CYS A 146 8.97 5.21 12.68
CA CYS A 146 8.95 5.76 11.33
C CYS A 146 10.26 5.39 10.63
N ARG A 147 10.16 4.81 9.44
CA ARG A 147 11.28 4.30 8.65
C ARG A 147 11.29 4.98 7.29
N SER A 148 12.45 5.41 6.80
CA SER A 148 12.59 5.82 5.41
C SER A 148 12.62 4.58 4.49
N GLY A 149 12.38 4.80 3.20
CA GLY A 149 12.59 3.77 2.18
C GLY A 149 14.04 3.28 2.14
N LYS A 150 14.23 2.06 1.64
CA LYS A 150 15.55 1.48 1.32
C LYS A 150 15.93 1.64 -0.15
N TRP A 151 15.05 2.27 -0.91
CA TRP A 151 15.14 2.39 -2.35
C TRP A 151 14.61 3.77 -2.75
N LEU A 152 15.31 4.45 -3.65
CA LEU A 152 14.87 5.70 -4.25
C LEU A 152 14.36 5.39 -5.65
N HIS A 153 13.04 5.36 -5.81
CA HIS A 153 12.40 4.84 -7.02
C HIS A 153 12.56 5.77 -8.23
N SER A 154 12.76 7.08 -8.00
CA SER A 154 13.05 8.03 -9.09
C SER A 154 14.33 7.74 -9.88
N VAL A 155 15.28 7.00 -9.29
CA VAL A 155 16.54 6.61 -9.93
C VAL A 155 16.81 5.10 -9.88
N GLU A 156 15.95 4.32 -9.23
CA GLU A 156 16.08 2.87 -9.04
C GLU A 156 17.42 2.47 -8.38
N GLU A 157 17.79 3.20 -7.31
CA GLU A 157 19.01 2.95 -6.54
C GLU A 157 18.73 2.67 -5.05
N PRO A 158 19.52 1.78 -4.41
CA PRO A 158 19.42 1.55 -2.98
C PRO A 158 19.85 2.78 -2.18
N VAL A 159 19.15 3.05 -1.09
CA VAL A 159 19.51 4.08 -0.12
C VAL A 159 19.52 3.50 1.29
N ASN A 160 20.25 4.16 2.19
CA ASN A 160 20.26 3.76 3.59
C ASN A 160 18.91 4.07 4.24
N GLU A 161 18.41 3.11 5.00
CA GLU A 161 17.21 3.29 5.80
C GLU A 161 17.54 4.00 7.12
N ASP A 162 16.83 5.10 7.39
CA ASP A 162 16.79 5.76 8.67
C ASP A 162 15.56 5.33 9.48
N LYS A 163 15.69 5.33 10.80
CA LYS A 163 14.61 4.96 11.73
C LYS A 163 14.55 5.94 12.88
N VAL A 164 13.36 6.47 13.14
CA VAL A 164 13.11 7.35 14.28
C VAL A 164 11.77 7.00 14.93
N PRO A 165 11.58 7.22 16.25
CA PRO A 165 10.24 7.22 16.82
C PRO A 165 9.35 8.19 16.04
N CYS A 166 8.16 7.75 15.64
CA CYS A 166 7.25 8.59 14.85
C CYS A 166 6.86 9.88 15.58
N SER A 167 6.89 9.88 16.93
CA SER A 167 6.62 11.05 17.76
C SER A 167 7.55 12.24 17.45
N LEU A 168 8.78 12.00 17.00
CA LEU A 168 9.71 13.07 16.60
C LEU A 168 9.26 13.80 15.33
N LEU A 169 8.31 13.24 14.59
CA LEU A 169 7.82 13.76 13.32
C LEU A 169 6.43 14.38 13.41
N PHE A 170 5.78 14.37 14.59
CA PHE A 170 4.42 14.92 14.77
C PHE A 170 4.33 16.42 14.47
N SER A 171 5.42 17.18 14.68
CA SER A 171 5.48 18.60 14.29
C SER A 171 5.69 18.82 12.80
N LYS A 172 6.15 17.81 12.06
CA LYS A 172 6.48 17.89 10.62
C LYS A 172 5.40 17.34 9.71
N PHE A 173 4.74 16.26 10.11
CA PHE A 173 3.69 15.64 9.29
C PHE A 173 2.39 15.41 10.07
N ALA A 174 1.32 15.13 9.34
CA ALA A 174 0.05 14.75 9.93
C ALA A 174 0.08 13.27 10.32
N PHE A 175 -0.46 12.91 11.48
CA PHE A 175 -0.51 11.53 11.96
C PHE A 175 -1.90 11.17 12.47
N VAL A 176 -2.29 9.92 12.22
CA VAL A 176 -3.55 9.37 12.71
C VAL A 176 -3.44 9.07 14.20
N GLN A 177 -4.35 9.68 14.97
CA GLN A 177 -4.63 9.37 16.35
C GLN A 177 -5.86 8.46 16.43
N ARG A 178 -5.83 7.49 17.35
CA ARG A 178 -6.85 6.44 17.45
C ARG A 178 -7.51 6.42 18.81
N ALA A 179 -8.83 6.28 18.81
CA ALA A 179 -9.61 6.04 20.01
C ALA A 179 -10.70 5.00 19.72
N TYR A 180 -10.75 3.95 20.53
CA TYR A 180 -11.82 2.96 20.42
C TYR A 180 -13.12 3.58 20.97
N MET A 181 -14.14 3.67 20.11
CA MET A 181 -15.43 4.27 20.45
C MET A 181 -16.54 3.58 19.67
N ASN A 182 -17.71 3.40 20.29
CA ASN A 182 -18.92 2.89 19.63
C ASN A 182 -18.73 1.58 18.85
N GLY A 183 -17.91 0.65 19.36
CA GLY A 183 -17.70 -0.65 18.72
C GLY A 183 -16.77 -0.62 17.50
N GLY A 184 -16.02 0.46 17.28
CA GLY A 184 -15.05 0.57 16.20
C GLY A 184 -13.87 1.46 16.56
N CYS A 185 -12.97 1.64 15.60
CA CYS A 185 -11.82 2.50 15.76
C CYS A 185 -12.06 3.86 15.13
N ASN A 186 -12.10 4.92 15.94
CA ASN A 186 -12.12 6.28 15.43
C ASN A 186 -10.70 6.74 15.15
N GLU A 187 -10.44 7.08 13.89
CA GLU A 187 -9.17 7.54 13.37
C GLU A 187 -9.27 9.03 13.04
N THR A 188 -8.45 9.85 13.69
CA THR A 188 -8.39 11.31 13.47
C THR A 188 -7.01 11.68 12.97
N LEU A 189 -6.92 12.18 11.75
CA LEU A 189 -5.66 12.69 11.22
C LEU A 189 -5.41 14.09 11.79
N VAL A 190 -4.32 14.25 12.53
CA VAL A 190 -3.99 15.49 13.23
C VAL A 190 -2.68 16.06 12.73
N LYS A 191 -2.64 17.37 12.49
CA LYS A 191 -1.45 18.13 12.12
C LYS A 191 -1.37 19.38 13.00
N ASN A 192 -0.30 19.52 13.79
CA ASN A 192 -0.09 20.67 14.67
C ASN A 192 -1.29 20.98 15.61
N GLY A 193 -1.99 19.94 16.07
CA GLY A 193 -3.18 20.07 16.93
C GLY A 193 -4.48 20.32 16.17
N GLU A 194 -4.43 20.60 14.87
CA GLU A 194 -5.60 20.75 14.01
C GLU A 194 -6.00 19.41 13.39
N ILE A 195 -7.31 19.22 13.23
CA ILE A 195 -7.85 18.02 12.65
C ILE A 195 -7.97 18.20 11.14
N VAL A 196 -7.30 17.33 10.40
CA VAL A 196 -7.24 17.34 8.94
C VAL A 196 -8.35 16.47 8.35
N SER A 197 -8.58 15.28 8.91
CA SER A 197 -9.65 14.37 8.46
C SER A 197 -10.03 13.37 9.55
N TYR A 198 -11.19 12.74 9.36
CA TYR A 198 -11.73 11.70 10.22
C TYR A 198 -12.07 10.45 9.41
N PHE A 199 -11.91 9.30 10.04
CA PHE A 199 -12.35 8.01 9.51
C PHE A 199 -12.80 7.11 10.67
N PHE A 200 -13.93 6.42 10.50
CA PHE A 200 -14.42 5.46 11.49
C PHE A 200 -14.37 4.05 10.92
N ASP A 201 -13.51 3.20 11.50
CA ASP A 201 -13.37 1.80 11.11
C ASP A 201 -14.29 0.92 11.97
N GLU A 202 -15.53 0.76 11.52
CA GLU A 202 -16.58 0.05 12.26
C GLU A 202 -16.25 -1.42 12.52
N GLY A 203 -16.37 -1.88 13.77
CA GLY A 203 -16.11 -3.29 14.11
C GLY A 203 -14.63 -3.69 14.12
N GLN A 204 -13.71 -2.71 14.09
CA GLN A 204 -12.28 -2.94 14.26
C GLN A 204 -11.80 -2.42 15.62
N ASN A 205 -10.82 -3.10 16.20
CA ASN A 205 -10.10 -2.58 17.35
C ASN A 205 -9.12 -1.49 16.90
N CYS A 206 -8.91 -0.50 17.78
CA CYS A 206 -7.73 0.34 17.71
C CYS A 206 -6.52 -0.43 18.26
#